data_AF-A0A7K2IYM7-F1
#
_entry.id   AF-A0A7K2IYM7-F1
#
_cell.length_a   1.000
_cell.length_b   1.000
_cell.length_c   1.000
_cell.angle_alpha   90.00
_cell.angle_beta   90.00
_cell.angle_gamma   90.00
#
_symmetry.space_group_name_H-M   'P 1'
#
loop_
_entity.id
_entity.type
_entity.pdbx_description
1 polymer ?
#
loop_
_entity_poly.entity_id
_entity_poly.type
_entity_poly.pdbx_seq_one_letter_code
_entity_poly.pdbx_strand_id
1 'polypeptide(L)'
;MPSQPDFEVGGEGAVFEARPFTTNCERLVEKGEHALVGVSVGNGYFSQYRIAQLLDWTGRRFASVDVLYADLHVESAFRASGMDAEHAARRTHRALRDVRRRIRRAVESAGDVPARVRTVALSEIAELPGYRTASRRIDREIEENPLLRAACEDHVRHVLGPVEDPEGARFRAGMDYLRAELPFLLSSPEVLDVASSVCCYHVLMPVLPRLRGEASCFHPRQGHLVLRPLRPDGTYEDAEVS
;
A
#
# COMPACT_ATOMS: atom_id res chain seq x y z
N MET A 1 5.45 -17.41 30.53
CA MET A 1 6.17 -17.24 29.26
C MET A 1 5.21 -17.67 28.16
N PRO A 2 4.52 -16.77 27.44
CA PRO A 2 3.73 -17.22 26.30
C PRO A 2 4.68 -17.52 25.14
N SER A 3 4.59 -18.75 24.66
CA SER A 3 5.28 -19.33 23.51
C SER A 3 5.06 -18.49 22.25
N GLN A 4 6.15 -18.15 21.55
CA GLN A 4 6.08 -17.65 20.18
C GLN A 4 5.40 -18.73 19.31
N PRO A 5 4.45 -18.38 18.43
CA PRO A 5 3.92 -19.33 17.47
C PRO A 5 4.99 -19.67 16.44
N ASP A 6 5.14 -20.97 16.14
CA ASP A 6 5.98 -21.47 15.08
C ASP A 6 5.48 -20.92 13.74
N PHE A 7 6.32 -20.15 13.06
CA PHE A 7 6.06 -19.64 11.72
C PHE A 7 6.63 -20.62 10.71
N GLU A 8 5.81 -21.17 9.82
CA GLU A 8 6.32 -21.86 8.63
C GLU A 8 7.01 -20.83 7.73
N VAL A 9 8.33 -20.81 7.82
CA VAL A 9 9.23 -20.13 6.90
C VAL A 9 9.02 -20.74 5.52
N GLY A 10 8.86 -19.87 4.50
CA GLY A 10 8.47 -20.24 3.15
C GLY A 10 9.15 -21.51 2.63
N GLY A 11 8.35 -22.42 2.07
CA GLY A 11 8.85 -23.64 1.45
C GLY A 11 9.93 -23.36 0.40
N GLU A 12 10.79 -24.35 0.16
CA GLU A 12 11.90 -24.28 -0.79
C GLU A 12 11.47 -23.62 -2.12
N GLY A 13 12.14 -22.52 -2.49
CA GLY A 13 11.82 -21.72 -3.68
C GLY A 13 10.94 -20.49 -3.44
N ALA A 14 10.56 -20.18 -2.20
CA ALA A 14 9.79 -18.97 -1.89
C ALA A 14 10.59 -17.68 -2.16
N VAL A 15 10.08 -16.84 -3.06
CA VAL A 15 10.66 -15.52 -3.39
C VAL A 15 10.38 -14.46 -2.33
N PHE A 16 9.37 -14.67 -1.49
CA PHE A 16 8.97 -13.74 -0.43
C PHE A 16 8.68 -14.47 0.89
N GLU A 17 9.06 -13.84 2.00
CA GLU A 17 8.46 -14.05 3.31
C GLU A 17 7.12 -13.32 3.32
N ALA A 18 6.05 -14.06 3.63
CA ALA A 18 4.70 -13.54 3.71
C ALA A 18 4.25 -13.49 5.17
N ARG A 19 3.99 -12.29 5.70
CA ARG A 19 3.59 -12.08 7.10
C ARG A 19 2.22 -11.43 7.18
N PRO A 20 1.15 -12.18 7.42
CA PRO A 20 -0.16 -11.61 7.70
C PRO A 20 -0.10 -10.76 8.97
N PHE A 21 -0.75 -9.59 8.96
CA PHE A 21 -0.67 -8.68 10.11
C PHE A 21 -1.43 -9.20 11.35
N THR A 22 -2.50 -9.98 11.15
CA THR A 22 -3.31 -10.57 12.22
C THR A 22 -3.83 -11.94 11.78
N THR A 23 -4.36 -12.74 12.72
CA THR A 23 -5.05 -14.01 12.42
C THR A 23 -6.24 -13.84 11.48
N ASN A 24 -6.93 -12.69 11.51
CA ASN A 24 -7.97 -12.42 10.51
C ASN A 24 -7.36 -12.22 9.11
N CYS A 25 -6.23 -11.51 9.02
CA CYS A 25 -5.53 -11.33 7.75
C CYS A 25 -5.03 -12.67 7.19
N GLU A 26 -4.55 -13.57 8.04
CA GLU A 26 -4.14 -14.93 7.65
C GLU A 26 -5.31 -15.69 7.01
N ARG A 27 -6.49 -15.71 7.65
CA ARG A 27 -7.71 -16.30 7.07
C ARG A 27 -8.11 -15.66 5.74
N LEU A 28 -7.93 -14.36 5.58
CA LEU A 28 -8.23 -13.66 4.31
C LEU A 28 -7.22 -14.00 3.21
N VAL A 29 -5.95 -14.22 3.57
CA VAL A 29 -4.91 -14.72 2.65
C VAL A 29 -5.24 -16.13 2.20
N GLU A 30 -5.62 -17.02 3.12
CA GLU A 30 -6.04 -18.40 2.80
C GLU A 30 -7.26 -18.45 1.88
N LYS A 31 -8.22 -17.53 2.06
CA LYS A 31 -9.39 -17.41 1.17
C LYS A 31 -9.01 -17.02 -0.26
N GLY A 32 -7.95 -16.23 -0.45
CA GLY A 32 -7.40 -15.94 -1.77
C GLY A 32 -8.38 -15.24 -2.73
N GLU A 33 -9.28 -14.38 -2.26
CA GLU A 33 -10.29 -13.77 -3.15
C GLU A 33 -9.70 -12.60 -3.98
N HIS A 34 -9.07 -11.64 -3.31
CA HIS A 34 -8.47 -10.47 -3.95
C HIS A 34 -7.23 -9.98 -3.20
N ALA A 35 -6.19 -9.61 -3.96
CA ALA A 35 -5.03 -8.88 -3.45
C ALA A 35 -4.93 -7.50 -4.08
N LEU A 36 -4.62 -6.50 -3.26
CA LEU A 36 -4.26 -5.16 -3.71
C LEU A 36 -2.76 -4.94 -3.51
N VAL A 37 -2.01 -4.80 -4.59
CA VAL A 37 -0.57 -4.50 -4.56
C VAL A 37 -0.36 -3.00 -4.72
N GLY A 38 0.01 -2.32 -3.65
CA GLY A 38 0.32 -0.88 -3.67
C GLY A 38 1.73 -0.62 -4.22
N VAL A 39 1.85 0.28 -5.19
CA VAL A 39 3.11 0.70 -5.82
C VAL A 39 3.29 2.20 -5.63
N SER A 40 4.17 2.59 -4.71
CA SER A 40 4.46 4.00 -4.47
C SER A 40 5.32 4.60 -5.58
N VAL A 41 4.94 5.80 -6.02
CA VAL A 41 5.67 6.55 -7.05
C VAL A 41 7.01 7.01 -6.51
N GLY A 42 8.07 6.86 -7.30
CA GLY A 42 9.42 7.29 -6.92
C GLY A 42 10.17 6.36 -5.96
N ASN A 43 9.53 5.31 -5.43
CA ASN A 43 10.18 4.36 -4.54
C ASN A 43 11.03 3.34 -5.35
N GLY A 44 12.31 3.23 -4.99
CA GLY A 44 13.30 2.36 -5.63
C GLY A 44 13.03 0.86 -5.47
N TYR A 45 12.33 0.45 -4.41
CA TYR A 45 11.92 -0.93 -4.18
C TYR A 45 11.13 -1.51 -5.37
N PHE A 46 10.24 -0.70 -5.97
CA PHE A 46 9.34 -1.11 -7.04
C PHE A 46 10.02 -1.12 -8.42
N SER A 47 11.13 -1.84 -8.55
CA SER A 47 11.71 -2.13 -9.87
C SER A 47 10.73 -2.97 -10.71
N GLN A 48 10.90 -2.99 -12.04
CA GLN A 48 10.09 -3.85 -12.92
C GLN A 48 10.17 -5.32 -12.47
N TYR A 49 11.38 -5.76 -12.11
CA TYR A 49 11.63 -7.12 -11.62
C TYR A 49 10.86 -7.40 -10.32
N ARG A 50 10.93 -6.48 -9.34
CA ARG A 50 10.24 -6.65 -8.06
C ARG A 50 8.72 -6.70 -8.23
N ILE A 51 8.16 -5.84 -9.07
CA ILE A 51 6.72 -5.85 -9.36
C ILE A 51 6.32 -7.19 -10.02
N ALA A 52 7.12 -7.70 -10.96
CA ALA A 52 6.85 -8.99 -11.59
C ALA A 52 6.88 -10.15 -10.58
N GLN A 53 7.82 -10.15 -9.65
CA GLN A 53 7.86 -11.14 -8.56
C GLN A 53 6.63 -11.05 -7.65
N LEU A 54 6.21 -9.83 -7.26
CA LEU A 54 5.00 -9.63 -6.45
C LEU A 54 3.76 -10.15 -7.18
N LEU A 55 3.67 -9.88 -8.49
CA LEU A 55 2.57 -10.34 -9.34
C LEU A 55 2.56 -11.86 -9.52
N ASP A 56 3.70 -12.51 -9.68
CA ASP A 56 3.77 -13.98 -9.72
C ASP A 56 3.32 -14.58 -8.38
N TRP A 57 3.83 -14.04 -7.26
CA TRP A 57 3.49 -14.55 -5.93
C TRP A 57 2.00 -14.38 -5.61
N THR A 58 1.44 -13.20 -5.86
CA THR A 58 0.02 -12.89 -5.61
C THR A 58 -0.89 -13.57 -6.63
N GLY A 59 -0.51 -13.59 -7.90
CA GLY A 59 -1.31 -14.15 -8.99
C GLY A 59 -1.50 -15.68 -8.91
N ARG A 60 -0.66 -16.36 -8.13
CA ARG A 60 -0.81 -17.80 -7.82
C ARG A 60 -1.64 -18.09 -6.57
N ARG A 61 -1.96 -17.06 -5.77
CA ARG A 61 -2.60 -17.20 -4.45
C ARG A 61 -3.98 -16.54 -4.36
N PHE A 62 -4.23 -15.55 -5.20
CA PHE A 62 -5.48 -14.82 -5.22
C PHE A 62 -6.20 -15.02 -6.56
N ALA A 63 -7.54 -15.05 -6.55
CA ALA A 63 -8.35 -15.15 -7.77
C ALA A 63 -8.28 -13.86 -8.61
N SER A 64 -8.05 -12.72 -7.96
CA SER A 64 -7.88 -11.44 -8.62
C SER A 64 -6.82 -10.57 -7.93
N VAL A 65 -6.12 -9.76 -8.72
CA VAL A 65 -5.07 -8.85 -8.25
C VAL A 65 -5.23 -7.49 -8.89
N ASP A 66 -5.37 -6.46 -8.07
CA ASP A 66 -5.25 -5.06 -8.48
C ASP A 66 -3.88 -4.50 -8.13
N VAL A 67 -3.19 -3.94 -9.12
CA VAL A 67 -1.97 -3.14 -8.91
C VAL A 67 -2.34 -1.67 -8.86
N LEU A 68 -2.28 -1.08 -7.68
CA LEU A 68 -2.61 0.32 -7.44
C LEU A 68 -1.34 1.17 -7.44
N TYR A 69 -1.34 2.26 -8.20
CA TYR A 69 -0.33 3.31 -8.07
C TYR A 69 -0.99 4.64 -7.71
N ALA A 70 -0.42 5.30 -6.69
CA ALA A 70 -0.92 6.57 -6.19
C ALA A 70 -0.47 7.73 -7.08
N ASP A 71 -1.38 8.23 -7.92
CA ASP A 71 -1.12 9.34 -8.85
C ASP A 71 -1.71 10.68 -8.40
N LEU A 72 -2.44 10.71 -7.28
CA LEU A 72 -2.88 11.94 -6.62
C LEU A 72 -1.79 12.49 -5.68
N HIS A 73 -1.83 13.80 -5.45
CA HIS A 73 -0.96 14.53 -4.51
C HIS A 73 0.57 14.46 -4.75
N VAL A 74 1.04 13.77 -5.80
CA VAL A 74 2.48 13.66 -6.14
C VAL A 74 3.10 15.04 -6.45
N GLU A 75 2.42 15.87 -7.25
CA GLU A 75 2.91 17.22 -7.54
C GLU A 75 2.94 18.10 -6.29
N SER A 76 1.88 18.05 -5.48
CA SER A 76 1.79 18.78 -4.21
C SER A 76 2.94 18.40 -3.27
N ALA A 77 3.32 17.12 -3.22
CA ALA A 77 4.46 16.66 -2.44
C ALA A 77 5.80 17.21 -2.95
N PHE A 78 6.02 17.28 -4.27
CA PHE A 78 7.22 17.90 -4.83
C PHE A 78 7.26 19.40 -4.58
N ARG A 79 6.14 20.11 -4.73
CA ARG A 79 6.04 21.55 -4.44
C ARG A 79 6.29 21.84 -2.97
N ALA A 80 5.72 21.04 -2.09
CA ALA A 80 5.94 21.15 -0.65
C ALA A 80 7.41 20.92 -0.26
N SER A 81 8.16 20.16 -1.08
CA SER A 81 9.60 19.97 -0.91
C SER A 81 10.46 21.11 -1.48
N GLY A 82 9.85 22.25 -1.84
CA GLY A 82 10.55 23.46 -2.30
C GLY A 82 10.72 23.57 -3.81
N MET A 83 10.16 22.65 -4.60
CA MET A 83 10.21 22.72 -6.06
C MET A 83 9.22 23.76 -6.58
N ASP A 84 9.65 24.59 -7.53
CA ASP A 84 8.70 25.48 -8.23
C ASP A 84 7.69 24.68 -9.05
N ALA A 85 6.56 25.33 -9.38
CA ALA A 85 5.42 24.67 -9.99
C ALA A 85 5.75 24.00 -11.33
N GLU A 86 6.56 24.63 -12.17
CA GLU A 86 6.88 24.10 -13.50
C GLU A 86 7.78 22.86 -13.41
N HIS A 87 8.81 22.91 -12.56
CA HIS A 87 9.64 21.74 -12.29
C HIS A 87 8.86 20.61 -11.62
N ALA A 88 7.97 20.91 -10.67
CA ALA A 88 7.15 19.91 -9.98
C ALA A 88 6.20 19.19 -10.94
N ALA A 89 5.53 19.93 -11.83
CA ALA A 89 4.66 19.35 -12.85
C ALA A 89 5.45 18.44 -13.81
N ARG A 90 6.59 18.91 -14.32
CA ARG A 90 7.47 18.12 -15.20
C ARG A 90 7.96 16.83 -14.52
N ARG A 91 8.36 16.91 -13.24
CA ARG A 91 8.85 15.76 -12.47
C ARG A 91 7.73 14.77 -12.20
N THR A 92 6.55 15.24 -11.82
CA THR A 92 5.34 14.42 -11.61
C THR A 92 5.00 13.64 -12.87
N HIS A 93 4.87 14.32 -14.00
CA HIS A 93 4.55 13.65 -15.28
C HIS A 93 5.56 12.56 -15.62
N ARG A 94 6.86 12.81 -15.41
CA ARG A 94 7.92 11.83 -15.66
C ARG A 94 7.81 10.62 -14.72
N ALA A 95 7.65 10.86 -13.42
CA ALA A 95 7.52 9.81 -12.42
C ALA A 95 6.27 8.92 -12.65
N LEU A 96 5.13 9.52 -13.01
CA LEU A 96 3.90 8.79 -13.33
C LEU A 96 4.03 7.99 -14.64
N ARG A 97 4.69 8.54 -15.65
CA ARG A 97 4.99 7.80 -16.88
C ARG A 97 5.87 6.59 -16.60
N ASP A 98 6.89 6.76 -15.76
CA ASP A 98 7.86 5.70 -15.44
C ASP A 98 7.25 4.59 -14.58
N VAL A 99 6.42 4.91 -13.59
CA VAL A 99 5.72 3.89 -12.78
C VAL A 99 4.72 3.10 -13.64
N ARG A 100 3.92 3.78 -14.49
CA ARG A 100 2.98 3.11 -15.42
C ARG A 100 3.70 2.17 -16.37
N ARG A 101 4.83 2.61 -16.92
CA ARG A 101 5.68 1.77 -17.79
C ARG A 101 6.23 0.56 -17.04
N ARG A 102 6.72 0.72 -15.81
CA ARG A 102 7.23 -0.38 -14.98
C ARG A 102 6.14 -1.41 -14.68
N ILE A 103 4.97 -0.95 -14.24
CA ILE A 103 3.83 -1.84 -13.95
C ILE A 103 3.40 -2.59 -15.20
N ARG A 104 3.18 -1.89 -16.33
CA ARG A 104 2.79 -2.53 -17.59
C ARG A 104 3.77 -3.64 -17.99
N ARG A 105 5.08 -3.33 -17.99
CA ARG A 105 6.11 -4.32 -18.34
C ARG A 105 6.18 -5.48 -17.34
N ALA A 106 5.94 -5.22 -16.07
CA ALA A 106 5.91 -6.26 -15.04
C ALA A 106 4.71 -7.19 -15.22
N VAL A 107 3.52 -6.65 -15.52
CA VAL A 107 2.32 -7.43 -15.88
C VAL A 107 2.58 -8.28 -17.12
N GLU A 108 3.20 -7.71 -18.16
CA GLU A 108 3.61 -8.45 -19.37
C GLU A 108 4.64 -9.56 -19.07
N SER A 109 5.50 -9.36 -18.06
CA SER A 109 6.59 -10.29 -17.71
C SER A 109 6.18 -11.37 -16.69
N ALA A 110 5.17 -11.11 -15.85
CA ALA A 110 4.68 -12.05 -14.84
C ALA A 110 4.10 -13.33 -15.48
N GLY A 111 3.84 -13.30 -16.80
CA GLY A 111 3.41 -14.46 -17.58
C GLY A 111 1.96 -14.84 -17.29
N ASP A 112 1.64 -16.12 -17.51
CA ASP A 112 0.29 -16.67 -17.38
C ASP A 112 0.04 -17.06 -15.90
N VAL A 113 -0.21 -16.05 -15.06
CA VAL A 113 -0.70 -16.27 -13.70
C VAL A 113 -2.20 -16.58 -13.74
N PRO A 114 -2.71 -17.50 -12.89
CA PRO A 114 -4.14 -17.84 -12.87
C PRO A 114 -5.08 -16.67 -12.52
N ALA A 115 -4.58 -15.70 -11.75
CA ALA A 115 -5.38 -14.56 -11.32
C ALA A 115 -5.74 -13.62 -12.47
N ARG A 116 -6.93 -13.00 -12.36
CA ARG A 116 -7.24 -11.80 -13.15
C ARG A 116 -6.45 -10.60 -12.61
N VAL A 117 -5.49 -10.10 -13.38
CA VAL A 117 -4.68 -8.93 -13.00
C VAL A 117 -5.20 -7.66 -13.68
N ARG A 118 -5.37 -6.58 -12.90
CA ARG A 118 -5.71 -5.25 -13.39
C ARG A 118 -4.75 -4.21 -12.79
N THR A 119 -4.43 -3.18 -13.56
CA THR A 119 -3.72 -2.00 -13.07
C THR A 119 -4.73 -0.88 -12.88
N VAL A 120 -4.70 -0.20 -11.73
CA VAL A 120 -5.63 0.88 -11.38
C VAL A 120 -4.85 2.11 -10.92
N ALA A 121 -5.26 3.29 -11.40
CA ALA A 121 -4.78 4.56 -10.86
C ALA A 121 -5.63 4.95 -9.64
N LEU A 122 -5.01 5.57 -8.64
CA LEU A 122 -5.73 6.09 -7.49
C LEU A 122 -6.79 7.12 -7.90
N SER A 123 -6.46 7.99 -8.86
CA SER A 123 -7.38 8.98 -9.43
C SER A 123 -8.61 8.37 -10.10
N GLU A 124 -8.48 7.21 -10.74
CA GLU A 124 -9.61 6.50 -11.37
C GLU A 124 -10.55 5.92 -10.31
N ILE A 125 -9.98 5.34 -9.24
CA ILE A 125 -10.76 4.76 -8.16
C ILE A 125 -11.39 5.82 -7.26
N ALA A 126 -10.77 7.00 -7.14
CA ALA A 126 -11.28 8.11 -6.33
C ALA A 126 -12.69 8.59 -6.78
N GLU A 127 -13.03 8.32 -8.03
CA GLU A 127 -14.35 8.64 -8.60
C GLU A 127 -15.44 7.62 -8.23
N LEU A 128 -15.06 6.44 -7.72
CA LEU A 128 -16.02 5.38 -7.39
C LEU A 128 -16.86 5.72 -6.15
N PRO A 129 -18.16 5.35 -6.13
CA PRO A 129 -19.02 5.56 -4.96
C PRO A 129 -18.48 4.89 -3.69
N GLY A 130 -17.88 3.70 -3.81
CA GLY A 130 -17.28 2.97 -2.71
C GLY A 130 -16.12 3.74 -2.07
N TYR A 131 -15.22 4.28 -2.89
CA TYR A 131 -14.13 5.14 -2.43
C TYR A 131 -14.64 6.38 -1.68
N ARG A 132 -15.59 7.11 -2.28
CA ARG A 132 -16.12 8.35 -1.67
C ARG A 132 -16.85 8.08 -0.36
N THR A 133 -17.52 6.93 -0.25
CA THR A 133 -18.21 6.52 0.98
C THR A 133 -17.22 6.16 2.08
N ALA A 134 -16.23 5.32 1.77
CA ALA A 134 -15.17 4.97 2.70
C ALA A 134 -14.38 6.22 3.14
N SER A 135 -14.03 7.11 2.21
CA SER A 135 -13.30 8.36 2.50
C SER A 135 -14.06 9.24 3.49
N ARG A 136 -15.34 9.54 3.23
CA ARG A 136 -16.16 10.34 4.16
C ARG A 136 -16.27 9.71 5.55
N ARG A 137 -16.39 8.39 5.63
CA ARG A 137 -16.44 7.68 6.92
C ARG A 137 -15.12 7.83 7.68
N ILE A 138 -14.00 7.62 6.99
CA ILE A 138 -12.65 7.71 7.56
C ILE A 138 -12.34 9.15 8.00
N ASP A 139 -12.65 10.14 7.15
CA ASP A 139 -12.44 11.56 7.48
C ASP A 139 -13.22 11.97 8.73
N ARG A 140 -14.50 11.59 8.81
CA ARG A 140 -15.32 11.82 10.00
C ARG A 140 -14.71 11.17 11.24
N GLU A 141 -14.21 9.94 11.13
CA GLU A 141 -13.60 9.27 12.28
C GLU A 141 -12.28 9.94 12.69
N ILE A 142 -11.47 10.44 11.74
CA ILE A 142 -10.26 11.22 12.05
C ILE A 142 -10.62 12.51 12.80
N GLU A 143 -11.73 13.17 12.44
CA GLU A 143 -12.20 14.38 13.12
C GLU A 143 -12.67 14.08 14.55
N GLU A 144 -13.42 13.00 14.73
CA GLU A 144 -14.08 12.62 15.99
C GLU A 144 -13.16 11.83 16.95
N ASN A 145 -12.15 11.11 16.45
CA ASN A 145 -11.26 10.25 17.23
C ASN A 145 -9.82 10.80 17.28
N PRO A 146 -9.39 11.40 18.42
CA PRO A 146 -8.04 11.93 18.57
C PRO A 146 -6.93 10.89 18.40
N LEU A 147 -7.16 9.61 18.73
CA LEU A 147 -6.17 8.56 18.58
C LEU A 147 -5.90 8.24 17.11
N LEU A 148 -6.98 8.16 16.31
CA LEU A 148 -6.89 7.95 14.86
C LEU A 148 -6.19 9.13 14.18
N ARG A 149 -6.53 10.37 14.56
CA ARG A 149 -5.81 11.56 14.11
C ARG A 149 -4.32 11.48 14.43
N ALA A 150 -3.95 11.24 15.69
CA ALA A 150 -2.56 11.15 16.10
C ALA A 150 -1.79 10.05 15.34
N ALA A 151 -2.42 8.90 15.10
CA ALA A 151 -1.83 7.82 14.31
C ALA A 151 -1.53 8.22 12.86
N CYS A 152 -2.42 8.97 12.21
CA CYS A 152 -2.19 9.52 10.88
C CYS A 152 -1.04 10.53 10.87
N GLU A 153 -1.02 11.45 11.84
CA GLU A 153 0.03 12.46 11.95
C GLU A 153 1.40 11.80 12.21
N ASP A 154 1.48 10.82 13.11
CA ASP A 154 2.70 10.08 13.40
C ASP A 154 3.21 9.29 12.20
N HIS A 155 2.31 8.73 11.40
CA HIS A 155 2.68 8.10 10.13
C HIS A 155 3.34 9.10 9.19
N VAL A 156 2.73 10.29 9.01
CA VAL A 156 3.29 11.32 8.13
C VAL A 156 4.63 11.84 8.65
N ARG A 157 4.77 12.06 9.97
CA ARG A 157 6.05 12.44 10.59
C ARG A 157 7.11 11.37 10.37
N HIS A 158 6.76 10.09 10.49
CA HIS A 158 7.68 8.99 10.23
C HIS A 158 8.17 8.97 8.78
N VAL A 159 7.27 9.15 7.82
CA VAL A 159 7.60 9.16 6.38
C VAL A 159 8.45 10.37 5.99
N LEU A 160 8.17 11.55 6.55
CA LEU A 160 8.92 12.78 6.24
C LEU A 160 10.29 12.83 6.91
N GLY A 161 10.47 12.12 8.02
CA GLY A 161 11.66 12.22 8.86
C GLY A 161 11.78 13.58 9.55
N PRO A 162 12.98 13.94 10.04
CA PRO A 162 13.23 15.24 10.66
C PRO A 162 12.96 16.39 9.66
N VAL A 163 12.09 17.33 10.05
CA VAL A 163 11.75 18.52 9.26
C VAL A 163 11.80 19.77 10.15
N GLU A 164 12.17 20.92 9.57
CA GLU A 164 12.25 22.20 10.30
C GLU A 164 10.88 22.73 10.72
N ASP A 165 9.85 22.51 9.89
CA ASP A 165 8.46 22.89 10.13
C ASP A 165 7.57 21.64 10.20
N PRO A 166 7.33 21.08 11.42
CA PRO A 166 6.60 19.83 11.61
C PRO A 166 5.14 19.86 11.14
N GLU A 167 4.54 21.04 11.00
CA GLU A 167 3.14 21.22 10.55
C GLU A 167 3.06 22.02 9.23
N GLY A 168 4.20 22.15 8.56
CA GLY A 168 4.37 22.94 7.35
C GLY A 168 3.73 22.34 6.11
N ALA A 169 4.08 22.92 4.96
CA ALA A 169 3.55 22.48 3.66
C ALA A 169 3.83 20.99 3.37
N ARG A 170 5.00 20.47 3.79
CA ARG A 170 5.38 19.05 3.62
C ARG A 170 4.48 18.12 4.43
N PHE A 171 4.19 18.49 5.67
CA PHE A 171 3.28 17.75 6.53
C PHE A 171 1.86 17.72 5.96
N ARG A 172 1.33 18.88 5.56
CA ARG A 172 -0.01 18.96 4.94
C ARG A 172 -0.11 18.13 3.66
N ALA A 173 0.88 18.22 2.77
CA ALA A 173 0.91 17.38 1.57
C ALA A 173 1.01 15.88 1.89
N GLY A 174 1.76 15.50 2.91
CA GLY A 174 1.84 14.12 3.39
C GLY A 174 0.52 13.61 3.98
N MET A 175 -0.20 14.46 4.72
CA MET A 175 -1.54 14.15 5.24
C MET A 175 -2.55 13.98 4.11
N ASP A 176 -2.54 14.85 3.10
CA ASP A 176 -3.41 14.72 1.93
C ASP A 176 -3.13 13.41 1.17
N TYR A 177 -1.85 13.09 0.97
CA TYR A 177 -1.43 11.84 0.34
C TYR A 177 -1.88 10.61 1.14
N LEU A 178 -1.64 10.58 2.46
CA LEU A 178 -2.07 9.49 3.32
C LEU A 178 -3.59 9.33 3.31
N ARG A 179 -4.34 10.43 3.44
CA ARG A 179 -5.82 10.41 3.42
C ARG A 179 -6.36 9.80 2.13
N ALA A 180 -5.71 10.05 1.00
CA ALA A 180 -6.10 9.43 -0.27
C ALA A 180 -5.84 7.91 -0.32
N GLU A 181 -4.87 7.39 0.44
CA GLU A 181 -4.58 5.96 0.52
C GLU A 181 -5.40 5.22 1.59
N LEU A 182 -5.84 5.89 2.66
CA LEU A 182 -6.57 5.25 3.77
C LEU A 182 -7.80 4.42 3.35
N PRO A 183 -8.63 4.83 2.37
CA PRO A 183 -9.75 4.00 1.91
C PRO A 183 -9.33 2.59 1.47
N PHE A 184 -8.16 2.45 0.84
CA PHE A 184 -7.63 1.15 0.44
C PHE A 184 -7.08 0.37 1.62
N LEU A 185 -6.38 1.06 2.52
CA LEU A 185 -5.82 0.43 3.72
C LEU A 185 -6.93 -0.09 4.64
N LEU A 186 -8.06 0.59 4.74
CA LEU A 186 -9.07 0.30 5.76
C LEU A 186 -10.34 -0.36 5.20
N SER A 187 -10.64 -0.18 3.90
CA SER A 187 -11.91 -0.61 3.31
C SER A 187 -11.83 -0.99 1.82
N SER A 188 -10.72 -1.56 1.34
CA SER A 188 -10.61 -2.04 -0.05
C SER A 188 -11.81 -2.87 -0.55
N PRO A 189 -12.43 -3.77 0.25
CA PRO A 189 -13.63 -4.50 -0.18
C PRO A 189 -14.79 -3.59 -0.62
N GLU A 190 -15.02 -2.50 0.13
CA GLU A 190 -16.06 -1.52 -0.19
C GLU A 190 -15.62 -0.61 -1.35
N VAL A 191 -14.34 -0.22 -1.38
CA VAL A 191 -13.78 0.66 -2.41
C VAL A 191 -13.84 0.02 -3.80
N LEU A 192 -13.51 -1.27 -3.88
CA LEU A 192 -13.35 -2.02 -5.14
C LEU A 192 -14.53 -2.94 -5.47
N ASP A 193 -15.55 -2.98 -4.62
CA ASP A 193 -16.71 -3.88 -4.71
C ASP A 193 -16.31 -5.36 -4.85
N VAL A 194 -15.48 -5.82 -3.89
CA VAL A 194 -15.00 -7.21 -3.82
C VAL A 194 -15.39 -7.86 -2.48
N ALA A 195 -15.52 -9.19 -2.48
CA ALA A 195 -15.96 -9.94 -1.30
C ALA A 195 -15.03 -9.74 -0.09
N SER A 196 -13.72 -9.91 -0.28
CA SER A 196 -12.67 -9.53 0.67
C SER A 196 -11.43 -9.08 -0.09
N SER A 197 -10.51 -8.38 0.57
CA SER A 197 -9.28 -7.88 -0.06
C SER A 197 -8.13 -7.87 0.92
N VAL A 198 -6.94 -8.25 0.46
CA VAL A 198 -5.69 -8.17 1.23
C VAL A 198 -4.75 -7.14 0.59
N CYS A 199 -4.42 -6.08 1.35
CA CYS A 199 -3.40 -5.11 0.94
C CYS A 199 -2.00 -5.71 1.14
N CYS A 200 -1.26 -5.85 0.05
CA CYS A 200 0.07 -6.44 -0.02
C CYS A 200 1.13 -5.33 -0.18
N TYR A 201 2.07 -5.25 0.75
CA TYR A 201 3.15 -4.26 0.73
C TYR A 201 4.44 -4.82 1.34
N HIS A 202 5.58 -4.17 1.12
CA HIS A 202 6.88 -4.70 1.56
C HIS A 202 7.23 -4.39 3.02
N VAL A 203 6.52 -3.43 3.63
CA VAL A 203 6.68 -3.02 5.03
C VAL A 203 5.29 -2.82 5.64
N LEU A 204 5.14 -3.09 6.93
CA LEU A 204 3.90 -2.76 7.63
C LEU A 204 3.83 -1.24 7.83
N MET A 205 2.80 -0.60 7.27
CA MET A 205 2.63 0.85 7.41
C MET A 205 2.43 1.23 8.89
N PRO A 206 3.16 2.21 9.44
CA PRO A 206 3.09 2.59 10.86
C PRO A 206 1.70 2.95 11.39
N VAL A 207 0.80 3.38 10.50
CA VAL A 207 -0.58 3.70 10.86
C VAL A 207 -1.36 2.45 11.29
N LEU A 208 -1.11 1.29 10.66
CA LEU A 208 -1.93 0.09 10.85
C LEU A 208 -1.91 -0.49 12.29
N PRO A 209 -0.75 -0.63 12.97
CA PRO A 209 -0.70 -1.03 14.37
C PRO A 209 -1.48 -0.12 15.31
N ARG A 210 -1.52 1.19 15.01
CA ARG A 210 -2.19 2.18 15.83
C ARG A 210 -3.70 2.19 15.63
N LEU A 211 -4.19 1.81 14.45
CA LEU A 211 -5.63 1.78 14.14
C LEU A 211 -6.29 0.46 14.53
N ARG A 212 -5.49 -0.59 14.77
CA ARG A 212 -6.00 -1.90 15.11
C ARG A 212 -6.76 -1.87 16.43
N GLY A 213 -8.04 -2.27 16.39
CA GLY A 213 -8.90 -2.40 17.57
C GLY A 213 -9.50 -1.08 18.06
N GLU A 214 -8.99 0.05 17.58
CA GLU A 214 -9.43 1.40 17.96
C GLU A 214 -10.29 2.06 16.87
N ALA A 215 -10.07 1.70 15.60
CA ALA A 215 -10.77 2.31 14.47
C ALA A 215 -12.00 1.50 14.06
N SER A 216 -13.18 2.12 14.12
CA SER A 216 -14.44 1.54 13.64
C SER A 216 -14.49 1.41 12.12
N CYS A 217 -13.70 2.23 11.41
CA CYS A 217 -13.63 2.23 9.96
C CYS A 217 -12.87 1.05 9.35
N PHE A 218 -12.26 0.19 10.17
CA PHE A 218 -11.56 -1.01 9.73
C PHE A 218 -12.56 -2.08 9.27
N HIS A 219 -12.65 -2.29 7.96
CA HIS A 219 -13.61 -3.24 7.40
C HIS A 219 -13.22 -4.68 7.78
N PRO A 220 -14.15 -5.53 8.26
CA PRO A 220 -13.81 -6.87 8.77
C PRO A 220 -13.26 -7.82 7.70
N ARG A 221 -13.53 -7.53 6.42
CA ARG A 221 -13.01 -8.27 5.25
C ARG A 221 -11.78 -7.61 4.60
N GLN A 222 -11.14 -6.67 5.30
CA GLN A 222 -9.87 -6.05 4.92
C GLN A 222 -8.70 -6.80 5.59
N GLY A 223 -7.75 -7.24 4.79
CA GLY A 223 -6.51 -7.87 5.22
C GLY A 223 -5.28 -7.03 4.93
N HIS A 224 -4.18 -7.34 5.63
CA HIS A 224 -2.87 -6.75 5.39
C HIS A 224 -1.82 -7.85 5.40
N LEU A 225 -0.96 -7.83 4.38
CA LEU A 225 0.10 -8.80 4.18
C LEU A 225 1.41 -8.08 3.88
N VAL A 226 2.42 -8.35 4.69
CA VAL A 226 3.77 -7.91 4.41
C VAL A 226 4.47 -8.96 3.56
N LEU A 227 4.94 -8.57 2.36
CA LEU A 227 5.71 -9.40 1.43
C LEU A 227 7.14 -8.89 1.35
N ARG A 228 8.04 -9.54 2.08
CA ARG A 228 9.47 -9.19 2.10
C ARG A 228 10.26 -10.12 1.19
N PRO A 229 11.08 -9.59 0.28
CA PRO A 229 11.89 -10.45 -0.58
C PRO A 229 12.88 -11.26 0.25
N LEU A 230 13.01 -12.53 -0.11
CA LEU A 230 14.04 -13.42 0.42
C LEU A 230 15.24 -13.41 -0.54
N ARG A 231 16.44 -13.43 0.02
CA ARG A 231 17.67 -13.76 -0.69
C ARG A 231 17.65 -15.24 -1.09
N PRO A 232 18.43 -15.66 -2.09
CA PRO A 232 18.52 -17.06 -2.51
C PRO A 232 18.96 -18.03 -1.40
N ASP A 233 19.62 -17.53 -0.36
CA ASP A 233 20.04 -18.27 0.84
C ASP A 233 18.99 -18.26 1.97
N GLY A 234 17.80 -17.72 1.72
CA GLY A 234 16.70 -17.59 2.68
C GLY A 234 16.84 -16.44 3.67
N THR A 235 17.88 -15.60 3.55
CA THR A 235 18.05 -14.41 4.40
C THR A 235 17.28 -13.19 3.85
N TYR A 236 17.07 -12.15 4.65
CA TYR A 236 16.34 -10.97 4.19
C TYR A 236 17.17 -10.14 3.20
N GLU A 237 16.56 -9.71 2.10
CA GLU A 237 17.10 -8.61 1.30
C GLU A 237 16.60 -7.32 1.95
N ASP A 238 17.50 -6.56 2.59
CA ASP A 238 17.11 -5.27 3.17
C ASP A 238 16.53 -4.39 2.07
N ALA A 239 15.30 -3.91 2.28
CA ALA A 239 14.74 -2.88 1.43
C ALA A 239 15.55 -1.60 1.70
N GLU A 240 16.52 -1.28 0.83
CA GLU A 240 17.17 0.01 0.85
C GLU A 240 16.08 1.09 0.73
N VAL A 241 15.78 1.74 1.84
CA VAL A 241 14.95 2.94 1.88
C VAL A 241 15.83 4.06 1.33
N SER A 242 15.71 4.33 0.03
CA SER A 242 16.22 5.53 -0.62
C SER A 242 15.09 6.47 -0.98
#